data_AF-A0A2E3VZQ6-F1
#
_entry.id   AF-A0A2E3VZQ6-F1
#
_cell.length_a   1.000
_cell.length_b   1.000
_cell.length_c   1.000
_cell.angle_alpha   90.00
_cell.angle_beta   90.00
_cell.angle_gamma   90.00
#
_symmetry.space_group_name_H-M   'P 1'
#
loop_
_entity.id
_entity.type
_entity.pdbx_description
1 polymer ?
#
loop_
_entity_poly.entity_id
_entity_poly.type
_entity_poly.pdbx_seq_one_letter_code
_entity_poly.pdbx_strand_id
1 'polypeptide(L)'
;MKTLILYTALTTLPLAYGDTKECLSAREYITTVEFMKSNPEFQLKPDKIRWYADKVSTGCTGASSKFIKVTRLLMGVGVDSGSSLKAALEFINVDKDVVTTFIKVFEKTYEEKFLDLDAATAMKNSLRLTANFKGNPENAAEDFESVALYCKNNEGLGLSYKDCSDLAMKVALSGEEFEEENGDKFIKLYEFIALESEGPRLTVSESLKIASDLMVNGPRTFKNFKTSYIYAKSKDGLDLPQKQALELAIKLASRSSLKVPSKS
;
A
#
# COMPACT_ATOMS: atom_id res chain seq x y z
N MET A 1 -67.68 -26.66 -12.37
CA MET A 1 -66.74 -26.33 -11.27
C MET A 1 -65.32 -26.59 -11.77
N LYS A 2 -64.53 -25.54 -12.00
CA LYS A 2 -63.10 -25.64 -12.35
C LYS A 2 -62.30 -25.46 -11.08
N THR A 3 -61.63 -26.52 -10.62
CA THR A 3 -60.78 -26.49 -9.44
C THR A 3 -59.41 -25.97 -9.84
N LEU A 4 -59.07 -24.77 -9.36
CA LEU A 4 -57.75 -24.16 -9.52
C LEU A 4 -56.84 -24.72 -8.41
N ILE A 5 -55.83 -25.51 -8.76
CA ILE A 5 -54.82 -25.98 -7.80
C ILE A 5 -53.68 -24.95 -7.80
N LEU A 6 -53.60 -24.19 -6.72
CA LEU A 6 -52.56 -23.20 -6.46
C LEU A 6 -51.32 -23.94 -5.94
N TYR A 7 -50.29 -24.09 -6.78
CA TYR A 7 -48.98 -24.58 -6.33
C TYR A 7 -48.22 -23.44 -5.68
N THR A 8 -48.15 -23.43 -4.35
CA THR A 8 -47.20 -22.61 -3.60
C THR A 8 -45.82 -23.22 -3.72
N ALA A 9 -44.96 -22.61 -4.53
CA ALA A 9 -43.54 -22.91 -4.57
C ALA A 9 -42.88 -22.36 -3.29
N LEU A 10 -42.52 -23.26 -2.37
CA LEU A 10 -41.63 -22.95 -1.25
C LEU A 10 -40.22 -22.73 -1.82
N THR A 11 -39.79 -21.48 -1.96
CA THR A 11 -38.39 -21.16 -2.26
C THR A 11 -37.55 -21.36 -1.01
N THR A 12 -36.93 -22.53 -0.88
CA THR A 12 -35.85 -22.75 0.08
C THR A 12 -34.67 -21.87 -0.30
N LEU A 13 -34.51 -20.74 0.40
CA LEU A 13 -33.28 -19.94 0.33
C LEU A 13 -32.12 -20.83 0.82
N PRO A 14 -31.06 -21.04 0.02
CA PRO A 14 -29.88 -21.70 0.53
C PRO A 14 -29.27 -20.81 1.62
N LEU A 15 -29.23 -21.33 2.85
CA LEU A 15 -28.36 -20.79 3.89
C LEU A 15 -26.93 -20.93 3.35
N ALA A 16 -26.34 -19.82 2.92
CA ALA A 16 -24.90 -19.75 2.67
C ALA A 16 -24.20 -19.89 4.02
N TYR A 17 -23.98 -21.13 4.45
CA TYR A 17 -23.00 -21.44 5.49
C TYR A 17 -21.65 -21.02 4.91
N GLY A 18 -21.06 -19.95 5.44
CA GLY A 18 -19.69 -19.58 5.11
C GLY A 18 -18.75 -20.75 5.40
N ASP A 19 -17.74 -20.93 4.56
CA ASP A 19 -16.78 -22.02 4.69
C ASP A 19 -16.20 -22.03 6.12
N THR A 20 -16.41 -23.13 6.83
CA THR A 20 -15.83 -23.33 8.16
C THR A 20 -14.35 -23.67 7.99
N LYS A 21 -13.47 -22.80 8.50
CA LYS A 21 -12.03 -23.02 8.46
C LYS A 21 -11.58 -23.78 9.70
N GLU A 22 -11.03 -24.98 9.51
CA GLU A 22 -10.41 -25.72 10.62
C GLU A 22 -9.11 -25.02 11.07
N CYS A 23 -9.07 -24.66 12.35
CA CYS A 23 -7.95 -23.92 12.94
C CYS A 23 -7.23 -24.75 14.00
N LEU A 24 -5.90 -24.81 13.92
CA LEU A 24 -5.06 -25.47 14.92
C LEU A 24 -4.64 -24.50 16.04
N SER A 25 -5.60 -23.79 16.65
CA SER A 25 -5.33 -22.70 17.61
C SER A 25 -4.47 -23.12 18.81
N ALA A 26 -4.67 -24.32 19.35
CA ALA A 26 -3.83 -24.87 20.42
C ALA A 26 -2.36 -24.99 20.00
N ARG A 27 -2.10 -25.41 18.75
CA ARG A 27 -0.73 -25.48 18.21
C ARG A 27 -0.12 -24.09 18.07
N GLU A 28 -0.89 -23.10 17.61
CA GLU A 28 -0.42 -21.72 17.48
C GLU A 28 -0.09 -21.10 18.85
N TYR A 29 -0.92 -21.36 19.87
CA TYR A 29 -0.66 -20.93 21.24
C TYR A 29 0.63 -21.55 21.80
N ILE A 30 0.75 -22.89 21.75
CA ILE A 30 1.91 -23.62 22.29
C ILE A 30 3.20 -23.19 21.58
N THR A 31 3.17 -23.10 20.25
CA THR A 31 4.34 -22.67 19.46
C THR A 31 4.79 -21.27 19.86
N THR A 32 3.85 -20.36 20.09
CA THR A 32 4.17 -18.98 20.53
C THR A 32 4.74 -18.96 21.94
N VAL A 33 4.19 -19.74 22.87
CA VAL A 33 4.74 -19.86 24.24
C VAL A 33 6.18 -20.37 24.22
N GLU A 34 6.44 -21.44 23.46
CA GLU A 34 7.78 -22.04 23.39
C GLU A 34 8.79 -21.13 22.67
N PHE A 35 8.36 -20.39 21.65
CA PHE A 35 9.16 -19.32 21.07
C PHE A 35 9.51 -18.26 22.12
N MET A 36 8.56 -17.74 22.88
CA MET A 36 8.83 -16.71 23.88
C MET A 36 9.75 -17.19 25.00
N LYS A 37 9.58 -18.42 25.48
CA LYS A 37 10.44 -19.02 26.52
C LYS A 37 11.87 -19.25 26.05
N SER A 38 12.04 -19.62 24.78
CA SER A 38 13.37 -19.87 24.19
C SER A 38 14.14 -18.61 23.82
N ASN A 39 13.54 -17.42 23.98
CA ASN A 39 14.14 -16.12 23.66
C ASN A 39 14.07 -15.21 24.91
N PRO A 40 14.89 -15.49 25.95
CA PRO A 40 14.86 -14.78 27.23
C PRO A 40 15.19 -13.28 27.13
N GLU A 41 15.82 -12.84 26.04
CA GLU A 41 16.08 -11.44 25.72
C GLU A 41 14.81 -10.59 25.62
N PHE A 42 13.65 -11.22 25.44
CA PHE A 42 12.35 -10.55 25.54
C PHE A 42 12.04 -10.01 26.95
N GLN A 43 12.65 -10.60 27.99
CA GLN A 43 12.46 -10.22 29.40
C GLN A 43 10.97 -10.15 29.81
N LEU A 44 10.12 -11.00 29.22
CA LEU A 44 8.68 -11.00 29.47
C LEU A 44 8.31 -11.83 30.69
N LYS A 45 7.39 -11.30 31.51
CA LYS A 45 6.75 -12.06 32.59
C LYS A 45 5.82 -13.14 32.02
N PRO A 46 5.57 -14.25 32.76
CA PRO A 46 4.70 -15.34 32.29
C PRO A 46 3.31 -14.90 31.82
N ASP A 47 2.67 -13.94 32.49
CA ASP A 47 1.37 -13.40 32.06
C ASP A 47 1.43 -12.76 30.68
N LYS A 48 2.53 -12.06 30.37
CA LYS A 48 2.69 -11.38 29.09
C LYS A 48 2.98 -12.36 27.96
N ILE A 49 3.74 -13.42 28.24
CA ILE A 49 3.93 -14.55 27.31
C ILE A 49 2.58 -15.18 26.96
N ARG A 50 1.76 -15.49 27.97
CA ARG A 50 0.41 -16.03 27.77
C ARG A 50 -0.48 -15.10 26.96
N TRP A 51 -0.40 -13.78 27.21
CA TRP A 51 -1.16 -12.78 26.46
C TRP A 51 -0.80 -12.75 24.97
N TYR A 52 0.49 -12.78 24.62
CA TYR A 52 0.88 -12.83 23.20
C TYR A 52 0.46 -14.14 22.55
N ALA A 53 0.64 -15.29 23.23
CA ALA A 53 0.22 -16.59 22.72
C ALA A 53 -1.30 -16.67 22.50
N ASP A 54 -2.09 -16.11 23.41
CA ASP A 54 -3.54 -15.98 23.27
C ASP A 54 -3.90 -15.18 22.03
N LYS A 55 -3.30 -13.99 21.86
CA LYS A 55 -3.49 -13.16 20.65
C LYS A 55 -3.11 -13.88 19.38
N VAL A 56 -1.93 -14.48 19.31
CA VAL A 56 -1.48 -15.20 18.10
C VAL A 56 -2.42 -16.37 17.77
N SER A 57 -2.96 -17.06 18.79
CA SER A 57 -3.88 -18.19 18.57
C SER A 57 -5.20 -17.81 17.90
N THR A 58 -5.60 -16.53 17.93
CA THR A 58 -6.80 -16.06 17.23
C THR A 58 -6.61 -15.98 15.71
N GLY A 59 -5.36 -15.96 15.23
CA GLY A 59 -5.03 -15.86 13.80
C GLY A 59 -5.17 -17.16 12.99
N CYS A 60 -5.69 -18.23 13.61
CA CYS A 60 -5.84 -19.55 12.99
C CYS A 60 -4.49 -20.17 12.54
N THR A 61 -4.56 -21.29 11.82
CA THR A 61 -3.41 -22.08 11.35
C THR A 61 -2.37 -21.21 10.61
N GLY A 62 -1.13 -21.20 11.11
CA GLY A 62 0.01 -20.48 10.53
C GLY A 62 0.31 -19.11 11.16
N ALA A 63 -0.54 -18.62 12.08
CA ALA A 63 -0.35 -17.34 12.76
C ALA A 63 0.97 -17.24 13.53
N SER A 64 1.35 -18.28 14.28
CA SER A 64 2.61 -18.33 15.04
C SER A 64 3.82 -18.27 14.12
N SER A 65 3.79 -18.94 12.97
CA SER A 65 4.88 -18.89 12.00
C SER A 65 5.10 -17.48 11.45
N LYS A 66 4.02 -16.78 11.07
CA LYS A 66 4.08 -15.38 10.61
C LYS A 66 4.60 -14.45 11.70
N PHE A 67 4.05 -14.57 12.91
CA PHE A 67 4.45 -13.80 14.08
C PHE A 67 5.95 -13.96 14.39
N ILE A 68 6.44 -15.21 14.46
CA ILE A 68 7.84 -15.53 14.72
C ILE A 68 8.74 -14.97 13.62
N LYS A 69 8.35 -15.14 12.35
CA LYS A 69 9.12 -14.68 11.19
C LYS A 69 9.35 -13.16 11.23
N VAL A 70 8.28 -12.38 11.45
CA VAL A 70 8.36 -10.92 11.52
C VAL A 70 9.14 -10.48 12.76
N THR A 71 8.91 -11.11 13.92
CA THR A 71 9.64 -10.80 15.15
C THR A 71 11.15 -10.98 14.97
N ARG A 72 11.58 -12.12 14.42
CA ARG A 72 13.00 -12.43 14.21
C ARG A 72 13.65 -11.48 13.22
N LEU A 73 12.97 -11.14 12.13
CA LEU A 73 13.48 -10.18 11.15
C LEU A 73 13.78 -8.83 11.83
N LEU A 74 12.78 -8.26 12.52
CA LEU A 74 12.88 -6.93 13.12
C LEU A 74 13.95 -6.87 14.22
N MET A 75 14.03 -7.89 15.07
CA MET A 75 15.10 -7.95 16.07
C MET A 75 16.48 -8.15 15.44
N GLY A 76 16.57 -8.93 14.37
CA GLY A 76 17.84 -9.19 13.68
C GLY A 76 18.50 -7.93 13.12
N VAL A 77 17.70 -6.90 12.83
CA VAL A 77 18.14 -5.59 12.36
C VAL A 77 18.11 -4.50 13.44
N GLY A 78 17.95 -4.90 14.71
CA GLY A 78 18.12 -4.02 15.86
C GLY A 78 16.86 -3.30 16.35
N VAL A 79 15.66 -3.65 15.86
CA VAL A 79 14.40 -3.16 16.46
C VAL A 79 14.21 -3.81 17.83
N ASP A 80 13.80 -3.03 18.83
CA ASP A 80 13.60 -3.56 20.18
C ASP A 80 12.54 -4.66 20.22
N SER A 81 12.65 -5.55 21.21
CA SER A 81 11.74 -6.69 21.35
C SER A 81 10.27 -6.27 21.51
N GLY A 82 9.99 -5.21 22.27
CA GLY A 82 8.64 -4.74 22.51
C GLY A 82 7.96 -4.26 21.22
N SER A 83 8.66 -3.47 20.42
CA SER A 83 8.19 -2.98 19.12
C SER A 83 8.07 -4.12 18.10
N SER A 84 9.06 -5.02 18.05
CA SER A 84 9.08 -6.18 17.15
C SER A 84 7.88 -7.11 17.39
N LEU A 85 7.61 -7.43 18.65
CA LEU A 85 6.47 -8.29 19.01
C LEU A 85 5.12 -7.61 18.73
N LYS A 86 5.01 -6.29 18.92
CA LYS A 86 3.78 -5.55 18.58
C LYS A 86 3.55 -5.51 17.07
N ALA A 87 4.58 -5.18 16.28
CA ALA A 87 4.50 -5.18 14.82
C ALA A 87 4.13 -6.56 14.27
N ALA A 88 4.70 -7.63 14.83
CA ALA A 88 4.39 -9.00 14.43
C ALA A 88 2.92 -9.40 14.66
N LEU A 89 2.22 -8.79 15.62
CA LEU A 89 0.79 -9.05 15.83
C LEU A 89 -0.08 -8.57 14.67
N GLU A 90 0.34 -7.57 13.90
CA GLU A 90 -0.41 -7.08 12.72
C GLU A 90 -0.51 -8.15 11.62
N PHE A 91 0.36 -9.16 11.63
CA PHE A 91 0.42 -10.19 10.60
C PHE A 91 -0.31 -11.50 10.95
N ILE A 92 -0.87 -11.63 12.16
CA ILE A 92 -1.45 -12.91 12.59
C ILE A 92 -2.70 -13.29 11.79
N ASN A 93 -3.46 -12.29 11.31
CA ASN A 93 -4.71 -12.48 10.58
C ASN A 93 -4.59 -12.29 9.05
N VAL A 94 -3.46 -11.78 8.55
CA VAL A 94 -3.27 -11.52 7.11
C VAL A 94 -2.71 -12.72 6.36
N ASP A 95 -2.81 -12.73 5.05
CA ASP A 95 -2.26 -13.82 4.24
C ASP A 95 -0.73 -13.87 4.29
N LYS A 96 -0.18 -15.07 4.05
CA LYS A 96 1.28 -15.29 4.05
C LYS A 96 1.98 -14.43 3.00
N ASP A 97 1.30 -14.11 1.90
CA ASP A 97 1.84 -13.30 0.83
C ASP A 97 2.04 -11.85 1.29
N VAL A 98 1.14 -11.31 2.11
CA VAL A 98 1.32 -10.00 2.77
C VAL A 98 2.57 -9.96 3.66
N VAL A 99 2.89 -11.05 4.37
CA VAL A 99 4.14 -11.15 5.13
C VAL A 99 5.36 -11.18 4.21
N THR A 100 5.26 -11.84 3.06
CA THR A 100 6.35 -11.87 2.08
C THR A 100 6.58 -10.49 1.47
N THR A 101 5.51 -9.77 1.13
CA THR A 101 5.56 -8.39 0.67
C THR A 101 6.13 -7.45 1.74
N PHE A 102 5.75 -7.63 3.01
CA PHE A 102 6.32 -6.85 4.11
C PHE A 102 7.84 -6.98 4.18
N ILE A 103 8.36 -8.20 4.09
CA ILE A 103 9.81 -8.45 4.15
C ILE A 103 10.50 -7.76 2.96
N LYS A 104 9.94 -7.89 1.75
CA LYS A 104 10.49 -7.23 0.55
C LYS A 104 10.54 -5.70 0.72
N VAL A 105 9.44 -5.08 1.16
CA VAL A 105 9.38 -3.63 1.38
C VAL A 105 10.34 -3.21 2.49
N PHE A 106 10.44 -4.01 3.55
CA PHE A 106 11.35 -3.76 4.66
C PHE A 106 12.82 -3.78 4.22
N GLU A 107 13.23 -4.82 3.49
CA GLU A 107 14.59 -4.91 2.93
C GLU A 107 14.89 -3.71 2.02
N LYS A 108 13.95 -3.32 1.14
CA LYS A 108 14.13 -2.17 0.24
C LYS A 108 14.08 -0.82 0.94
N THR A 109 13.46 -0.71 2.10
CA THR A 109 13.48 0.54 2.88
C THR A 109 14.74 0.65 3.73
N TYR A 110 15.23 -0.46 4.25
CA TYR A 110 16.36 -0.53 5.17
C TYR A 110 17.73 -0.58 4.47
N GLU A 111 17.84 -1.23 3.31
CA GLU A 111 19.13 -1.43 2.65
C GLU A 111 19.71 -0.13 2.04
N GLU A 112 21.02 0.06 2.22
CA GLU A 112 21.77 1.23 1.75
C GLU A 112 21.62 1.49 0.24
N LYS A 113 21.62 0.42 -0.58
CA LYS A 113 21.47 0.55 -2.04
C LYS A 113 20.10 1.11 -2.44
N PHE A 114 19.11 1.04 -1.57
CA PHE A 114 17.79 1.65 -1.77
C PHE A 114 17.68 2.95 -0.95
N LEU A 115 16.98 2.94 0.19
CA LEU A 115 16.68 4.18 0.93
C LEU A 115 17.50 4.37 2.21
N ASP A 116 18.26 3.37 2.67
CA ASP A 116 19.10 3.47 3.86
C ASP A 116 18.37 4.05 5.10
N LEU A 117 17.10 3.69 5.29
CA LEU A 117 16.33 4.21 6.42
C LEU A 117 16.69 3.43 7.69
N ASP A 118 16.57 4.10 8.84
CA ASP A 118 16.68 3.41 10.12
C ASP A 118 15.59 2.33 10.27
N ALA A 119 15.90 1.28 11.02
CA ALA A 119 15.04 0.11 11.14
C ALA A 119 13.62 0.43 11.66
N ALA A 120 13.46 1.47 12.49
CA ALA A 120 12.15 1.86 13.00
C ALA A 120 11.31 2.54 11.91
N THR A 121 11.91 3.43 11.12
CA THR A 121 11.27 4.07 9.96
C THR A 121 10.93 3.05 8.88
N ALA A 122 11.88 2.17 8.53
CA ALA A 122 11.67 1.06 7.59
C ALA A 122 10.51 0.15 8.02
N MET A 123 10.46 -0.22 9.30
CA MET A 123 9.37 -1.02 9.88
C MET A 123 8.02 -0.31 9.74
N LYS A 124 7.95 0.98 10.12
CA LYS A 124 6.71 1.76 10.08
C LYS A 124 6.17 1.88 8.66
N ASN A 125 7.03 2.18 7.69
CA ASN A 125 6.64 2.31 6.29
C ASN A 125 6.17 0.96 5.73
N SER A 126 6.92 -0.10 6.00
CA SER A 126 6.59 -1.46 5.55
C SER A 126 5.25 -1.95 6.13
N LEU A 127 4.97 -1.68 7.41
CA LEU A 127 3.67 -1.98 8.02
C LEU A 127 2.54 -1.22 7.33
N ARG A 128 2.76 0.07 7.04
CA ARG A 128 1.74 0.93 6.42
C ARG A 128 1.37 0.50 5.01
N LEU A 129 2.34 -0.01 4.23
CA LEU A 129 2.16 -0.49 2.86
C LEU A 129 1.70 -1.95 2.77
N THR A 130 1.64 -2.68 3.89
CA THR A 130 1.27 -4.09 3.89
C THR A 130 0.08 -4.40 4.79
N ALA A 131 0.32 -4.79 6.04
CA ALA A 131 -0.75 -5.19 6.97
C ALA A 131 -1.82 -4.09 7.16
N ASN A 132 -1.43 -2.82 7.03
CA ASN A 132 -2.32 -1.67 7.24
C ASN A 132 -2.76 -1.00 5.94
N PHE A 133 -2.46 -1.60 4.78
CA PHE A 133 -2.86 -1.05 3.48
C PHE A 133 -4.26 -1.53 3.10
N LYS A 134 -5.10 -0.62 2.58
CA LYS A 134 -6.50 -0.94 2.25
C LYS A 134 -6.69 -1.57 0.87
N GLY A 135 -5.76 -1.32 -0.05
CA GLY A 135 -5.77 -1.88 -1.41
C GLY A 135 -4.95 -3.15 -1.53
N ASN A 136 -4.34 -3.38 -2.70
CA ASN A 136 -3.41 -4.49 -2.91
C ASN A 136 -2.00 -4.15 -2.37
N PRO A 137 -1.48 -4.86 -1.34
CA PRO A 137 -0.13 -4.64 -0.82
C PRO A 137 0.99 -4.85 -1.84
N GLU A 138 0.82 -5.74 -2.81
CA GLU A 138 1.82 -5.98 -3.86
C GLU A 138 1.98 -4.73 -4.74
N ASN A 139 0.87 -4.17 -5.23
CA ASN A 139 0.89 -2.92 -5.99
C ASN A 139 1.50 -1.78 -5.16
N ALA A 140 1.17 -1.69 -3.87
CA ALA A 140 1.74 -0.67 -2.99
C ALA A 140 3.27 -0.80 -2.86
N ALA A 141 3.78 -2.04 -2.83
CA ALA A 141 5.21 -2.32 -2.79
C ALA A 141 5.91 -1.93 -4.11
N GLU A 142 5.33 -2.29 -5.26
CA GLU A 142 5.86 -1.92 -6.58
C GLU A 142 5.81 -0.40 -6.82
N ASP A 143 4.71 0.26 -6.42
CA ASP A 143 4.58 1.72 -6.47
C ASP A 143 5.62 2.42 -5.60
N PHE A 144 5.84 1.92 -4.39
CA PHE A 144 6.83 2.47 -3.49
C PHE A 144 8.25 2.31 -4.05
N GLU A 145 8.60 1.10 -4.49
CA GLU A 145 9.92 0.81 -5.03
C GLU A 145 10.23 1.62 -6.29
N SER A 146 9.31 1.63 -7.26
CA SER A 146 9.51 2.34 -8.53
C SER A 146 9.79 3.83 -8.30
N VAL A 147 9.02 4.47 -7.41
CA VAL A 147 9.21 5.88 -7.06
C VAL A 147 10.48 6.11 -6.25
N ALA A 148 10.81 5.22 -5.31
CA ALA A 148 12.03 5.31 -4.51
C ALA A 148 13.29 5.20 -5.38
N LEU A 149 13.33 4.24 -6.31
CA LEU A 149 14.43 4.05 -7.27
C LEU A 149 14.55 5.23 -8.22
N TYR A 150 13.44 5.69 -8.78
CA TYR A 150 13.43 6.87 -9.64
C TYR A 150 13.96 8.11 -8.91
N CYS A 151 13.57 8.30 -7.65
CA CYS A 151 14.02 9.41 -6.83
C CYS A 151 15.54 9.40 -6.59
N LYS A 152 16.13 8.21 -6.37
CA LYS A 152 17.53 8.03 -6.02
C LYS A 152 18.51 8.03 -7.20
N ASN A 153 18.08 7.60 -8.39
CA ASN A 153 18.99 7.45 -9.53
C ASN A 153 19.80 8.75 -9.80
N ASN A 154 20.98 8.64 -10.42
CA ASN A 154 21.92 9.77 -10.59
C ASN A 154 21.39 10.92 -11.47
N GLU A 155 20.31 10.68 -12.23
CA GLU A 155 19.52 11.69 -12.99
C GLU A 155 18.18 12.02 -12.29
N GLY A 156 17.98 11.50 -11.09
CA GLY A 156 16.75 11.55 -10.31
C GLY A 156 16.50 12.93 -9.69
N LEU A 157 15.65 12.96 -8.67
CA LEU A 157 15.07 14.21 -8.17
C LEU A 157 16.02 15.05 -7.30
N GLY A 158 17.20 14.53 -6.96
CA GLY A 158 18.17 15.19 -6.08
C GLY A 158 17.66 15.37 -4.65
N LEU A 159 16.70 14.54 -4.22
CA LEU A 159 16.10 14.60 -2.89
C LEU A 159 16.92 13.78 -1.87
N SER A 160 16.77 14.12 -0.59
CA SER A 160 17.32 13.28 0.49
C SER A 160 16.62 11.91 0.51
N TYR A 161 17.25 10.89 1.09
CA TYR A 161 16.62 9.57 1.22
C TYR A 161 15.30 9.61 1.98
N LYS A 162 15.22 10.44 3.01
CA LYS A 162 13.97 10.65 3.75
C LYS A 162 12.89 11.25 2.86
N ASP A 163 13.22 12.27 2.07
CA ASP A 163 12.25 12.92 1.17
C ASP A 163 11.83 11.98 0.01
N CYS A 164 12.76 11.17 -0.50
CA CYS A 164 12.44 10.10 -1.45
C CYS A 164 11.47 9.08 -0.84
N SER A 165 11.71 8.65 0.40
CA SER A 165 10.82 7.75 1.11
C SER A 165 9.45 8.39 1.31
N ASP A 166 9.36 9.65 1.74
CA ASP A 166 8.10 10.34 1.97
C ASP A 166 7.30 10.50 0.67
N LEU A 167 7.97 10.80 -0.45
CA LEU A 167 7.37 10.86 -1.77
C LEU A 167 6.84 9.49 -2.22
N ALA A 168 7.67 8.44 -2.14
CA ALA A 168 7.29 7.09 -2.50
C ALA A 168 6.10 6.58 -1.65
N MET A 169 6.11 6.86 -0.34
CA MET A 169 4.98 6.59 0.54
C MET A 169 3.72 7.33 0.08
N LYS A 170 3.81 8.64 -0.23
CA LYS A 170 2.65 9.43 -0.67
C LYS A 170 2.02 8.84 -1.93
N VAL A 171 2.84 8.41 -2.90
CA VAL A 171 2.36 7.84 -4.17
C VAL A 171 1.78 6.45 -3.96
N ALA A 172 2.46 5.54 -3.26
CA ALA A 172 1.93 4.21 -2.98
C ALA A 172 0.59 4.28 -2.21
N LEU A 173 0.47 5.20 -1.26
CA LEU A 173 -0.77 5.43 -0.51
C LEU A 173 -1.92 6.01 -1.34
N SER A 174 -1.63 6.67 -2.47
CA SER A 174 -2.70 7.11 -3.38
C SER A 174 -3.35 5.93 -4.11
N GLY A 175 -2.74 4.75 -4.09
CA GLY A 175 -3.26 3.50 -4.67
C GLY A 175 -4.33 2.78 -3.84
N GLU A 176 -4.63 3.22 -2.60
CA GLU A 176 -5.55 2.47 -1.71
C GLU A 176 -6.97 2.27 -2.27
N GLU A 177 -7.43 3.17 -3.15
CA GLU A 177 -8.76 3.10 -3.77
C GLU A 177 -8.73 2.52 -5.20
N PHE A 178 -7.58 2.02 -5.67
CA PHE A 178 -7.38 1.61 -7.06
C PHE A 178 -6.75 0.20 -7.17
N GLU A 179 -7.17 -0.55 -8.17
CA GLU A 179 -6.61 -1.88 -8.48
C GLU A 179 -5.33 -1.81 -9.32
N GLU A 180 -5.05 -0.66 -9.96
CA GLU A 180 -3.87 -0.47 -10.79
C GLU A 180 -2.77 0.29 -10.02
N GLU A 181 -1.52 0.01 -10.37
CA GLU A 181 -0.31 0.71 -9.90
C GLU A 181 -0.29 2.19 -10.32
N ASN A 182 0.11 3.04 -9.37
CA ASN A 182 0.21 4.48 -9.52
C ASN A 182 1.65 4.99 -9.70
N GLY A 183 2.68 4.28 -9.25
CA GLY A 183 4.08 4.73 -9.23
C GLY A 183 4.59 5.07 -10.64
N ASP A 184 4.33 4.18 -11.57
CA ASP A 184 4.71 4.33 -12.98
C ASP A 184 3.97 5.49 -13.67
N LYS A 185 2.73 5.74 -13.25
CA LYS A 185 1.89 6.85 -13.75
C LYS A 185 2.32 8.18 -13.15
N PHE A 186 2.74 8.18 -11.88
CA PHE A 186 3.32 9.32 -11.20
C PHE A 186 4.61 9.77 -11.90
N ILE A 187 5.53 8.84 -12.17
CA ILE A 187 6.81 9.13 -12.84
C ILE A 187 6.54 9.79 -14.20
N LYS A 188 5.70 9.17 -15.04
CA LYS A 188 5.32 9.72 -16.35
C LYS A 188 4.68 11.11 -16.26
N LEU A 189 3.85 11.34 -15.24
CA LEU A 189 3.25 12.66 -15.01
C LEU A 189 4.29 13.69 -14.62
N TYR A 190 5.21 13.35 -13.70
CA TYR A 190 6.31 14.22 -13.32
C TYR A 190 7.21 14.56 -14.53
N GLU A 191 7.65 13.55 -15.29
CA GLU A 191 8.51 13.71 -16.46
C GLU A 191 7.84 14.59 -17.52
N PHE A 192 6.55 14.39 -17.78
CA PHE A 192 5.80 15.26 -18.67
C PHE A 192 5.77 16.70 -18.19
N ILE A 193 5.57 16.95 -16.89
CA ILE A 193 5.50 18.31 -16.34
C ILE A 193 6.87 19.00 -16.33
N ALA A 194 7.93 18.28 -15.96
CA ALA A 194 9.26 18.85 -15.72
C ALA A 194 10.20 18.78 -16.93
N LEU A 195 10.20 17.65 -17.65
CA LEU A 195 11.28 17.26 -18.56
C LEU A 195 10.86 17.27 -20.03
N GLU A 196 9.66 16.83 -20.38
CA GLU A 196 9.23 16.77 -21.78
C GLU A 196 9.07 18.17 -22.40
N SER A 197 9.53 18.34 -23.65
CA SER A 197 9.45 19.62 -24.37
C SER A 197 8.02 20.06 -24.70
N GLU A 198 7.10 19.11 -24.82
CA GLU A 198 5.66 19.37 -25.03
C GLU A 198 4.91 19.68 -23.73
N GLY A 199 5.58 19.55 -22.58
CA GLY A 199 5.04 19.83 -21.27
C GLY A 199 5.20 21.28 -20.82
N PRO A 200 4.69 21.62 -19.63
CA PRO A 200 4.81 22.94 -19.04
C PRO A 200 6.21 23.32 -18.57
N ARG A 201 7.16 22.38 -18.48
CA ARG A 201 8.58 22.63 -18.11
C ARG A 201 8.72 23.42 -16.79
N LEU A 202 7.97 23.01 -15.78
CA LEU A 202 8.00 23.64 -14.45
C LEU A 202 9.25 23.26 -13.66
N THR A 203 9.48 23.94 -12.54
CA THR A 203 10.54 23.54 -11.61
C THR A 203 10.28 22.15 -11.03
N VAL A 204 11.32 21.48 -10.53
CA VAL A 204 11.20 20.17 -9.88
C VAL A 204 10.18 20.20 -8.74
N SER A 205 10.24 21.23 -7.89
CA SER A 205 9.33 21.39 -6.75
C SER A 205 7.87 21.52 -7.17
N GLU A 206 7.57 22.39 -8.15
CA GLU A 206 6.20 22.56 -8.67
C GLU A 206 5.69 21.28 -9.35
N SER A 207 6.56 20.61 -10.11
CA SER A 207 6.22 19.38 -10.83
C SER A 207 5.89 18.24 -9.87
N LEU A 208 6.72 18.03 -8.84
CA LEU A 208 6.47 17.02 -7.81
C LEU A 208 5.19 17.30 -7.04
N LYS A 209 4.94 18.57 -6.68
CA LYS A 209 3.71 18.97 -6.00
C LYS A 209 2.48 18.65 -6.85
N ILE A 210 2.45 19.11 -8.10
CA ILE A 210 1.32 18.87 -9.01
C ILE A 210 1.12 17.38 -9.26
N ALA A 211 2.18 16.63 -9.57
CA ALA A 211 2.08 15.20 -9.83
C ALA A 211 1.52 14.47 -8.60
N SER A 212 2.09 14.71 -7.41
CA SER A 212 1.66 14.05 -6.18
C SER A 212 0.23 14.40 -5.77
N ASP A 213 -0.17 15.67 -5.93
CA ASP A 213 -1.52 16.13 -5.59
C ASP A 213 -2.58 15.58 -6.55
N LEU A 214 -2.20 15.29 -7.79
CA LEU A 214 -3.10 14.74 -8.78
C LEU A 214 -3.24 13.21 -8.72
N MET A 215 -2.21 12.47 -8.28
CA MET A 215 -2.23 11.00 -8.24
C MET A 215 -3.29 10.40 -7.31
N VAL A 216 -3.81 11.17 -6.36
CA VAL A 216 -4.98 10.79 -5.54
C VAL A 216 -6.24 10.53 -6.38
N ASN A 217 -6.27 10.99 -7.63
CA ASN A 217 -7.37 10.78 -8.58
C ASN A 217 -7.18 9.53 -9.45
N GLY A 218 -6.18 8.71 -9.16
CA GLY A 218 -5.98 7.38 -9.76
C GLY A 218 -5.13 7.36 -11.03
N PRO A 219 -4.95 6.17 -11.62
CA PRO A 219 -3.96 5.88 -12.67
C PRO A 219 -4.22 6.62 -14.00
N ARG A 220 -5.47 7.02 -14.26
CA ARG A 220 -5.86 7.77 -15.48
C ARG A 220 -5.43 9.24 -15.47
N THR A 221 -4.99 9.73 -14.31
CA THR A 221 -4.54 11.11 -14.11
C THR A 221 -3.52 11.55 -15.14
N PHE A 222 -2.48 10.74 -15.38
CA PHE A 222 -1.44 11.07 -16.36
C PHE A 222 -2.01 11.31 -17.76
N LYS A 223 -2.82 10.36 -18.26
CA LYS A 223 -3.40 10.45 -19.60
C LYS A 223 -4.31 11.67 -19.75
N ASN A 224 -5.15 11.93 -18.74
CA ASN A 224 -6.06 13.07 -18.74
C ASN A 224 -5.28 14.40 -18.69
N PHE A 225 -4.25 14.49 -17.85
CA PHE A 225 -3.39 15.67 -17.77
C PHE A 225 -2.69 15.96 -19.11
N LYS A 226 -1.95 14.97 -19.64
CA LYS A 226 -1.17 15.11 -20.88
C LYS A 226 -2.05 15.48 -22.07
N THR A 227 -3.15 14.76 -22.27
CA THR A 227 -4.10 15.02 -23.36
C THR A 227 -4.70 16.42 -23.26
N SER A 228 -5.12 16.82 -22.06
CA SER A 228 -5.73 18.13 -21.83
C SER A 228 -4.74 19.27 -22.05
N TYR A 229 -3.50 19.10 -21.59
CA TYR A 229 -2.45 20.11 -21.75
C TYR A 229 -2.08 20.32 -23.22
N ILE A 230 -1.85 19.23 -23.96
CA ILE A 230 -1.49 19.28 -25.39
C ILE A 230 -2.62 19.93 -26.19
N TYR A 231 -3.87 19.50 -25.99
CA TYR A 231 -5.02 20.10 -26.66
C TYR A 231 -5.20 21.58 -26.30
N ALA A 232 -4.96 21.95 -25.04
CA ALA A 232 -5.05 23.34 -24.61
C ALA A 232 -3.97 24.23 -25.26
N LYS A 233 -2.75 23.69 -25.46
CA LYS A 233 -1.63 24.44 -26.03
C LYS A 233 -1.62 24.50 -27.55
N SER A 234 -2.26 23.57 -28.25
CA SER A 234 -2.17 23.43 -29.70
C SER A 234 -2.98 24.51 -30.43
N LYS A 235 -2.49 24.92 -31.60
CA LYS A 235 -3.16 25.91 -32.47
C LYS A 235 -4.52 25.44 -32.98
N ASP A 236 -4.62 24.14 -33.29
CA ASP A 236 -5.87 23.52 -33.74
C ASP A 236 -6.80 23.12 -32.57
N GLY A 237 -6.36 23.33 -31.32
CA GLY A 237 -7.12 23.07 -30.11
C GLY A 237 -7.69 24.37 -29.54
N LEU A 238 -7.18 24.79 -28.38
CA LEU A 238 -7.64 26.03 -27.72
C LEU A 238 -6.64 27.20 -27.82
N ASP A 239 -5.42 26.95 -28.30
CA ASP A 239 -4.32 27.92 -28.41
C ASP A 239 -4.11 28.79 -27.14
N LEU A 240 -4.25 28.16 -25.97
CA LEU A 240 -4.16 28.87 -24.69
C LEU A 240 -2.71 29.22 -24.33
N PRO A 241 -2.51 30.35 -23.62
CA PRO A 241 -1.26 30.61 -22.91
C PRO A 241 -0.93 29.49 -21.92
N GLN A 242 0.36 29.25 -21.69
CA GLN A 242 0.86 28.14 -20.87
C GLN A 242 0.21 28.02 -19.50
N LYS A 243 0.01 29.14 -18.79
CA LYS A 243 -0.64 29.17 -17.47
C LYS A 243 -2.08 28.64 -17.52
N GLN A 244 -2.87 29.09 -18.50
CA GLN A 244 -4.26 28.68 -18.66
C GLN A 244 -4.35 27.21 -19.12
N ALA A 245 -3.46 26.78 -20.00
CA ALA A 245 -3.36 25.38 -20.41
C ALA A 245 -3.05 24.45 -19.22
N LEU A 246 -2.13 24.86 -18.35
CA LEU A 246 -1.80 24.14 -17.13
C LEU A 246 -2.99 24.06 -16.16
N GLU A 247 -3.65 25.20 -15.90
CA GLU A 247 -4.84 25.25 -15.04
C GLU A 247 -5.97 24.33 -15.55
N LEU A 248 -6.19 24.31 -16.87
CA LEU A 248 -7.16 23.41 -17.49
C LEU A 248 -6.76 21.93 -17.34
N ALA A 249 -5.49 21.60 -17.58
CA ALA A 249 -4.98 20.23 -17.46
C ALA A 249 -5.12 19.70 -16.03
N ILE A 250 -4.77 20.51 -15.02
CA ILE A 250 -4.96 20.17 -13.60
C ILE A 250 -6.44 19.92 -13.30
N LYS A 251 -7.33 20.82 -13.74
CA LYS A 251 -8.77 20.73 -13.50
C LYS A 251 -9.40 19.48 -14.13
N LEU A 252 -8.94 19.06 -15.31
CA LEU A 252 -9.47 17.86 -15.98
C LEU A 252 -8.85 16.58 -15.40
N ALA A 253 -7.56 16.59 -15.07
CA ALA A 253 -6.90 15.48 -14.41
C ALA A 253 -7.48 15.20 -13.00
N SER A 254 -7.91 16.24 -12.26
CA SER A 254 -8.57 16.07 -10.96
C SER A 254 -9.95 15.40 -11.03
N ARG A 255 -10.46 15.12 -12.23
CA ARG A 255 -11.73 14.41 -12.46
C ARG A 255 -11.52 12.99 -12.96
N SER A 256 -10.28 12.48 -12.88
CA SER A 256 -9.91 11.15 -13.39
C SER A 256 -10.63 10.01 -12.66
N SER A 257 -11.06 10.26 -11.43
CA SER A 257 -11.92 9.36 -10.65
C SER A 257 -13.08 10.15 -10.07
N LEU A 258 -14.31 9.71 -10.36
CA LEU A 258 -15.52 10.26 -9.78
C LEU A 258 -16.22 9.12 -9.03
N LYS A 259 -16.41 9.29 -7.71
CA LYS A 259 -17.27 8.37 -6.94
C LYS A 259 -18.69 8.51 -7.47
N VAL A 260 -19.14 7.53 -8.22
CA VAL A 260 -20.55 7.44 -8.63
C VAL A 260 -21.34 7.05 -7.38
N PRO A 261 -22.34 7.85 -6.94
CA PRO A 261 -23.18 7.45 -5.83
C PRO A 261 -23.79 6.09 -6.11
N SER A 262 -23.62 5.12 -5.21
CA SER A 262 -24.35 3.86 -5.28
C SER A 262 -25.84 4.20 -5.32
N LYS A 263 -26.56 3.70 -6.32
CA LYS A 263 -28.03 3.80 -6.31
C LYS A 263 -28.51 3.17 -5.00
N SER A 264 -29.08 4.00 -4.13
CA SER A 264 -29.82 3.62 -2.94
C SER A 264 -31.04 2.78 -3.32
#